data_AF-K1SUE5-F1
#
_entry.id   AF-K1SUE5-F1
#
_cell.length_a   1.000
_cell.length_b   1.000
_cell.length_c   1.000
_cell.angle_alpha   90.00
_cell.angle_beta   90.00
_cell.angle_gamma   90.00
#
_symmetry.space_group_name_H-M   'P 1'
#
loop_
_entity.id
_entity.type
_entity.pdbx_description
1 polymer ?
#
loop_
_entity_poly.entity_id
_entity_poly.type
_entity_poly.pdbx_seq_one_letter_code
_entity_poly.pdbx_strand_id
1 'polypeptide(L)' 'MKLHELKAVEGSTKARKRIGHGPGSGTGKTSGKGEKGQNARSGGGVRPGFEGGQLPLFRRL' A
#
# COMPACT_ATOMS: atom_id res chain seq x y z
N MET A 1 17.39 -15.30 -32.50
CA MET A 1 16.64 -15.26 -31.23
C MET A 1 15.35 -16.03 -31.40
N LYS A 2 15.13 -17.05 -30.59
CA LYS A 2 13.87 -17.79 -30.56
C LYS A 2 12.95 -17.20 -29.48
N LEU A 3 11.64 -17.40 -29.61
CA LEU A 3 10.66 -16.83 -28.68
C LEU A 3 10.89 -17.22 -27.21
N HIS A 4 11.40 -18.42 -26.95
CA HIS A 4 11.68 -18.93 -25.59
C HIS A 4 12.99 -18.41 -24.98
N GLU A 5 13.82 -17.70 -25.75
CA GLU A 5 15.10 -17.14 -25.29
C GLU A 5 14.96 -15.66 -24.89
N LEU A 6 13.78 -15.06 -25.12
CA LEU A 6 13.51 -13.67 -24.77
C LEU A 6 13.56 -13.50 -23.25
N LYS A 7 14.52 -12.69 -22.80
CA LYS A 7 14.65 -12.29 -21.40
C LYS A 7 14.53 -10.78 -21.30
N ALA A 8 13.82 -10.33 -20.28
CA ALA A 8 13.78 -8.92 -19.94
C ALA A 8 15.16 -8.46 -19.44
N VAL A 9 15.46 -7.17 -19.61
CA VAL A 9 16.68 -6.56 -19.05
C VAL A 9 16.63 -6.69 -17.53
N GLU A 10 17.78 -6.95 -16.91
CA GLU A 10 17.86 -7.10 -15.46
C GLU A 10 17.28 -5.85 -14.75
N GLY A 11 16.41 -6.08 -13.77
CA GLY A 11 15.74 -5.02 -13.01
C GLY A 11 14.57 -4.30 -13.71
N SER A 12 14.32 -4.57 -15.01
CA SER A 12 13.19 -3.97 -15.73
C SER A 12 11.82 -4.40 -15.20
N THR A 13 11.74 -5.58 -14.57
CA THR A 13 10.52 -6.13 -13.98
C THR A 13 10.69 -6.39 -12.50
N LYS A 14 9.72 -5.97 -11.68
CA LYS A 14 9.69 -6.23 -10.23
C LYS A 14 8.43 -7.01 -9.86
N ALA A 15 8.57 -7.95 -8.94
CA ALA A 15 7.42 -8.68 -8.42
C ALA A 15 6.51 -7.75 -7.60
N ARG A 16 5.19 -7.78 -7.86
CA ARG A 16 4.23 -7.03 -7.05
C ARG A 16 4.16 -7.59 -5.63
N LYS A 17 3.96 -6.70 -4.66
CA LYS A 17 3.68 -7.10 -3.28
C LYS A 17 2.30 -7.77 -3.20
N ARG A 18 2.24 -8.99 -2.65
CA ARG A 18 0.98 -9.71 -2.40
C ARG A 18 0.74 -9.78 -0.90
N ILE A 19 -0.17 -8.95 -0.40
CA ILE A 19 -0.50 -8.85 1.03
C ILE A 19 -1.47 -9.96 1.44
N GLY A 20 -1.45 -10.35 2.73
CA GLY A 20 -2.38 -11.33 3.28
C GLY A 20 -2.03 -12.81 3.03
N HIS A 21 -0.87 -13.12 2.46
CA HIS A 21 -0.48 -14.50 2.10
C HIS A 21 0.46 -15.15 3.13
N GLY A 22 -0.02 -15.29 4.36
CA GLY A 22 0.67 -16.03 5.42
C GLY A 22 1.86 -15.29 6.07
N PRO A 23 2.37 -15.80 7.20
CA PRO A 23 3.38 -15.11 8.01
C PRO A 23 4.74 -14.98 7.29
N GLY A 24 5.14 -15.99 6.51
CA GLY A 24 6.41 -15.98 5.76
C GLY A 24 6.50 -14.87 4.70
N SER A 25 5.37 -14.28 4.28
CA SER A 25 5.35 -13.14 3.37
C SER A 25 5.75 -11.81 4.00
N GLY A 26 5.88 -11.75 5.34
CA GLY A 26 6.06 -10.50 6.10
C GLY A 26 4.85 -9.57 6.11
N THR A 27 3.78 -9.90 5.36
CA THR A 27 2.53 -9.11 5.29
C THR A 27 1.28 -9.96 5.44
N GLY A 28 1.37 -11.05 6.20
CA GLY A 28 0.25 -11.96 6.46
C GLY A 28 -0.86 -11.32 7.29
N LYS A 29 -0.71 -11.35 8.62
CA LYS A 29 -1.79 -11.07 9.59
C LYS A 29 -2.51 -9.74 9.34
N THR A 30 -1.81 -8.62 9.48
CA THR A 30 -2.41 -7.28 9.39
C THR A 30 -2.34 -6.70 7.98
N SER A 31 -1.79 -7.44 7.01
CA SER A 31 -1.56 -6.94 5.66
C SER A 31 -0.78 -5.60 5.60
N GLY A 32 0.03 -5.32 6.63
CA GLY A 32 0.78 -4.07 6.77
C GLY A 32 -0.04 -2.86 7.27
N LYS A 33 -1.30 -3.05 7.67
CA LYS A 33 -2.18 -1.97 8.15
C LYS A 33 -2.10 -1.71 9.66
N GLY A 34 -1.33 -2.51 10.41
CA GLY A 34 -1.31 -2.46 11.87
C GLY A 34 -2.57 -3.05 12.51
N GLU A 35 -2.76 -2.78 13.80
CA GLU A 35 -3.89 -3.31 14.58
C GLU A 35 -4.92 -2.21 14.87
N LYS A 36 -6.20 -2.48 14.56
CA LYS A 36 -7.35 -1.58 14.84
C LYS A 36 -7.22 -0.19 14.19
N GLY A 37 -7.99 0.79 14.68
CA GLY A 37 -8.02 2.17 14.16
C GLY A 37 -8.85 2.33 12.88
N GLN A 38 -9.14 3.59 12.52
CA GLN A 38 -9.92 3.92 11.33
C GLN A 38 -9.20 3.48 10.04
N ASN A 39 -7.88 3.67 9.97
CA ASN A 39 -7.07 3.35 8.79
C ASN A 39 -6.94 1.84 8.49
N ALA A 40 -7.16 0.97 9.47
CA ALA A 40 -7.13 -0.47 9.24
C ALA A 40 -8.45 -1.03 8.65
N ARG A 41 -9.54 -0.25 8.68
CA ARG A 41 -10.86 -0.70 8.20
C ARG A 41 -10.97 -0.64 6.68
N SER A 42 -11.90 -1.42 6.13
CA SER A 42 -12.27 -1.30 4.72
C SER A 42 -12.89 0.06 4.45
N GLY A 43 -12.45 0.77 3.41
CA GLY A 43 -12.84 2.15 3.15
C GLY A 43 -12.42 3.16 4.23
N GLY A 44 -11.54 2.75 5.15
CA GLY A 44 -11.00 3.59 6.21
C GLY A 44 -10.04 4.66 5.68
N GLY A 45 -9.68 5.60 6.55
CA GLY A 45 -8.92 6.79 6.18
C GLY A 45 -9.70 8.07 6.43
N VAL A 46 -8.98 9.18 6.41
CA VAL A 46 -9.56 10.52 6.40
C VAL A 46 -9.31 11.15 5.04
N ARG A 47 -10.22 12.04 4.61
CA ARG A 47 -10.04 12.75 3.33
C ARG A 47 -8.73 13.56 3.36
N PRO A 48 -8.04 13.72 2.22
CA PRO A 48 -6.90 14.62 2.12
C PRO A 48 -7.26 16.04 2.60
N GLY A 49 -6.39 16.64 3.41
CA GLY A 49 -6.61 17.98 3.98
C GLY A 49 -7.52 18.02 5.22
N PHE A 50 -7.98 16.89 5.76
CA PHE A 50 -8.62 16.87 7.07
C PHE A 50 -7.58 16.80 8.20
N GLU A 51 -7.63 17.77 9.13
CA GLU A 51 -6.68 17.91 10.25
C GLU A 51 -7.28 17.46 11.61
N GLY A 52 -8.25 16.54 11.61
CA GLY A 52 -8.76 15.95 12.85
C GLY A 52 -9.72 16.83 13.67
N GLY A 53 -10.12 17.98 13.14
CA GLY A 53 -11.02 18.94 13.80
C GLY A 53 -10.54 20.39 13.71
N GLN A 54 -9.25 20.60 13.42
CA GLN A 54 -8.68 21.91 13.17
C GLN A 54 -9.16 22.50 11.82
N LEU A 55 -9.24 23.84 11.73
CA LEU A 55 -9.45 24.54 10.47
C LEU A 55 -8.29 24.22 9.53
N PRO A 56 -8.53 23.55 8.38
CA PRO A 56 -7.45 23.11 7.51
C PRO A 56 -6.58 24.27 7.03
N LEU A 57 -5.30 24.00 6.76
CA LEU A 57 -4.34 25.00 6.27
C LEU A 57 -4.85 25.79 5.07
N PHE A 58 -5.47 25.11 4.09
CA PHE A 58 -6.03 25.73 2.88
C PHE A 58 -7.25 26.66 3.13
N ARG A 59 -7.74 26.73 4.37
CA ARG A 59 -8.76 27.70 4.81
C ARG A 59 -8.20 28.78 5.75
N ARG A 60 -6.99 28.58 6.27
CA ARG A 60 -6.32 29.50 7.19
C ARG A 60 -5.50 30.55 6.43
N LEU A 61 -4.92 30.14 5.30
CA LEU A 61 -4.23 31.00 4.34
C LEU A 61 -5.24 31.55 3.34
#